data_AF-A0A962H7U4-F1
#
_entry.id   AF-A0A962H7U4-F1
#
_cell.length_a   1.000
_cell.length_b   1.000
_cell.length_c   1.000
_cell.angle_alpha   90.00
_cell.angle_beta   90.00
_cell.angle_gamma   90.00
#
_symmetry.space_group_name_H-M   'P 1'
#
loop_
_entity.id
_entity.type
_entity.pdbx_description
1 polymer ?
#
loop_
_entity_poly.entity_id
_entity_poly.type
_entity_poly.pdbx_seq_one_letter_code
_entity_poly.pdbx_strand_id
1 'polypeptide(L)'
;MLAGSPAVASDSAAEAASDALLREIEHTGRMIFQHDRAAAIAERKLRDDRRFKRDRRVRGWLTEATENDETRVLFVGGKANQPLELLYQVTVKQDGSIPSAPRRFNQGTLASAQQDAAFAARTRALAGVDTSCAKTYRAVVMPRNDSGWAVYLLPKPRNSSTYPIGGSFRVEYAADGETELSSRGYAKTCVDLSDGVNMVSFMISHLLDPQPTPIHVYANLLAGKAIYVVTTDNGVLWSVKEGSIEFMSTIEKESSKAEADPETGGADQ
;
A
#
# COMPACT_ATOMS: atom_id res chain seq x y z
N MET A 1 0.61 52.10 33.66
CA MET A 1 -0.31 50.96 33.47
C MET A 1 0.33 50.03 32.47
N LEU A 2 0.92 48.93 32.95
CA LEU A 2 1.65 47.95 32.14
C LEU A 2 0.64 46.97 31.54
N ALA A 3 0.65 46.86 30.21
CA ALA A 3 -0.13 45.88 29.47
C ALA A 3 0.47 44.48 29.68
N GLY A 4 -0.30 43.58 30.30
CA GLY A 4 0.01 42.16 30.32
C GLY A 4 -0.50 41.52 29.03
N SER A 5 0.41 41.10 28.15
CA SER A 5 0.08 40.17 27.06
C SER A 5 -0.17 38.78 27.64
N PRO A 6 -1.21 38.05 27.21
CA PRO A 6 -1.35 36.65 27.58
C PRO A 6 -0.29 35.83 26.85
N ALA A 7 0.49 35.08 27.62
CA ALA A 7 1.35 34.02 27.12
C ALA A 7 0.49 32.98 26.41
N VAL A 8 0.79 32.74 25.13
CA VAL A 8 0.28 31.62 24.34
C VAL A 8 0.85 30.34 24.94
N ALA A 9 0.00 29.53 25.55
CA ALA A 9 0.35 28.21 26.03
C ALA A 9 -0.18 27.13 25.06
N SER A 10 0.73 26.21 24.73
CA SER A 10 0.55 24.89 24.10
C SER A 10 0.53 24.80 22.57
N ASP A 11 1.73 24.99 22.02
CA ASP A 11 2.25 24.51 20.74
C ASP A 11 2.42 22.97 20.72
N SER A 12 1.40 22.19 21.09
CA SER A 12 1.50 20.72 21.24
C SER A 12 0.63 19.90 20.27
N ALA A 13 -0.01 20.56 19.30
CA ALA A 13 -0.89 19.91 18.32
C ALA A 13 -0.35 19.97 16.87
N ALA A 14 0.84 20.53 16.65
CA ALA A 14 1.39 20.77 15.32
C ALA A 14 2.17 19.59 14.69
N GLU A 15 2.36 18.44 15.36
CA GLU A 15 3.22 17.35 14.83
C GLU A 15 2.58 15.94 14.74
N ALA A 16 1.31 15.78 15.14
CA ALA A 16 0.55 14.55 14.90
C ALA A 16 -0.35 14.72 13.67
N ALA A 17 -0.33 13.75 12.75
CA ALA A 17 -1.28 13.71 11.64
C ALA A 17 -2.72 13.87 12.15
N SER A 18 -3.53 14.68 11.45
CA SER A 18 -4.92 14.88 11.85
C SER A 18 -5.68 13.55 11.84
N ASP A 19 -6.64 13.37 12.75
CA ASP A 19 -7.42 12.12 12.81
C ASP A 19 -8.10 11.79 11.47
N ALA A 20 -8.51 12.82 10.71
CA ALA A 20 -9.10 12.64 9.39
C ALA A 20 -8.09 12.04 8.39
N LEU A 21 -6.84 12.51 8.43
CA LEU A 21 -5.76 11.96 7.61
C LEU A 21 -5.43 10.52 8.00
N LEU A 22 -5.36 10.22 9.30
CA LEU A 22 -5.11 8.86 9.78
C LEU A 22 -6.23 7.90 9.34
N ARG A 23 -7.50 8.29 9.50
CA ARG A 23 -8.64 7.49 9.03
C ARG A 23 -8.59 7.23 7.53
N GLU A 24 -8.18 8.21 6.73
CA GLU A 24 -8.03 8.05 5.28
C GLU A 24 -6.89 7.07 4.93
N ILE A 25 -5.75 7.16 5.63
CA ILE A 25 -4.62 6.24 5.47
C ILE A 25 -5.03 4.81 5.80
N GLU A 26 -5.72 4.62 6.93
CA GLU A 26 -6.23 3.32 7.33
C GLU A 26 -7.26 2.77 6.34
N HIS A 27 -8.20 3.60 5.90
CA HIS A 27 -9.20 3.22 4.91
C HIS A 27 -8.52 2.77 3.61
N THR A 28 -7.60 3.57 3.10
CA THR A 28 -6.83 3.23 1.89
C THR A 28 -6.06 1.92 2.08
N GLY A 29 -5.38 1.72 3.21
CA GLY A 29 -4.63 0.50 3.48
C GLY A 29 -5.51 -0.75 3.55
N ARG A 30 -6.70 -0.64 4.16
CA ARG A 30 -7.72 -1.70 4.16
C ARG A 30 -8.21 -2.02 2.75
N MET A 31 -8.47 -1.01 1.93
CA MET A 31 -8.90 -1.19 0.53
C MET A 31 -7.81 -1.88 -0.30
N ILE A 32 -6.54 -1.49 -0.17
CA ILE A 32 -5.41 -2.17 -0.83
C ILE A 32 -5.39 -3.66 -0.44
N PHE A 33 -5.48 -3.95 0.86
CA PHE A 33 -5.46 -5.32 1.37
C PHE A 33 -6.63 -6.16 0.85
N GLN A 34 -7.85 -5.63 0.91
CA GLN A 34 -9.05 -6.33 0.46
C GLN A 34 -8.97 -6.67 -1.03
N HIS A 35 -8.62 -5.70 -1.87
CA HIS A 35 -8.51 -5.88 -3.32
C HIS A 35 -7.41 -6.87 -3.70
N ASP A 36 -6.22 -6.74 -3.11
CA ASP A 36 -5.09 -7.64 -3.36
C ASP A 36 -5.38 -9.08 -2.89
N ARG A 37 -5.97 -9.23 -1.69
CA ARG A 37 -6.37 -10.53 -1.14
C ARG A 37 -7.45 -11.19 -2.00
N ALA A 38 -8.47 -10.43 -2.43
CA ALA A 38 -9.52 -10.93 -3.31
C ALA A 38 -8.95 -11.42 -4.65
N ALA A 39 -8.06 -10.64 -5.28
CA ALA A 39 -7.41 -11.05 -6.51
C ALA A 39 -6.60 -12.35 -6.33
N ALA A 40 -5.84 -12.47 -5.24
CA ALA A 40 -5.08 -13.68 -4.95
C ALA A 40 -5.97 -14.92 -4.70
N ILE A 41 -7.10 -14.74 -4.02
CA ILE A 41 -8.10 -15.81 -3.79
C ILE A 41 -8.74 -16.24 -5.12
N ALA A 42 -9.20 -15.28 -5.92
CA ALA A 42 -9.82 -15.52 -7.21
C ALA A 42 -8.85 -16.23 -8.18
N GLU A 43 -7.59 -15.80 -8.21
CA GLU A 43 -6.56 -16.42 -9.03
C GLU A 43 -6.30 -17.87 -8.61
N ARG A 44 -6.20 -18.16 -7.31
CA ARG A 44 -6.10 -19.55 -6.81
C ARG A 44 -7.31 -20.39 -7.24
N LYS A 45 -8.52 -19.88 -7.06
CA LYS A 45 -9.75 -20.58 -7.45
C LYS A 45 -9.78 -20.90 -8.94
N LEU A 46 -9.40 -19.95 -9.79
CA LEU A 46 -9.39 -20.15 -11.24
C LEU A 46 -8.24 -21.04 -11.70
N ARG A 47 -7.11 -21.06 -10.99
CA ARG A 47 -6.01 -21.99 -11.26
C ARG A 47 -6.43 -23.45 -11.09
N ASP A 48 -7.52 -23.77 -10.40
CA ASP A 48 -8.05 -25.14 -10.37
C ASP A 48 -8.72 -25.55 -11.70
N ASP A 49 -9.13 -24.60 -12.55
CA ASP A 49 -9.72 -24.86 -13.88
C ASP A 49 -8.62 -24.98 -14.96
N ARG A 50 -8.58 -26.13 -15.65
CA ARG A 50 -7.65 -26.38 -16.77
C ARG A 50 -7.81 -25.38 -17.92
N ARG A 51 -9.02 -24.85 -18.15
CA ARG A 51 -9.31 -23.88 -19.20
C ARG A 51 -8.65 -22.55 -18.90
N PHE A 52 -8.79 -22.05 -17.66
CA PHE A 52 -8.13 -20.81 -17.24
C PHE A 52 -6.61 -20.93 -17.34
N LYS A 53 -6.04 -22.04 -16.84
CA LYS A 53 -4.58 -22.32 -16.95
C LYS A 53 -4.04 -22.26 -18.38
N ARG A 54 -4.87 -22.59 -19.38
CA ARG A 54 -4.48 -22.62 -20.80
C ARG A 54 -4.91 -21.37 -21.57
N ASP A 55 -5.67 -20.47 -20.94
CA ASP A 55 -6.20 -19.28 -21.61
C ASP A 55 -5.13 -18.20 -21.72
N ARG A 56 -4.35 -18.25 -22.80
CA ARG A 56 -3.28 -17.29 -23.11
C ARG A 56 -3.78 -15.86 -23.34
N ARG A 57 -5.10 -15.66 -23.43
CA ARG A 57 -5.68 -14.33 -23.60
C ARG A 57 -5.65 -13.53 -22.30
N VAL A 58 -5.62 -14.19 -21.13
CA VAL A 58 -5.60 -13.50 -19.83
C VAL A 58 -4.30 -12.72 -19.67
N ARG A 59 -4.42 -11.39 -19.58
CA ARG A 59 -3.30 -10.46 -19.42
C ARG A 59 -3.15 -9.94 -18.00
N GLY A 60 -4.21 -10.02 -17.20
CA GLY A 60 -4.20 -9.59 -15.81
C GLY A 60 -5.59 -9.56 -15.22
N TRP A 61 -5.74 -8.79 -14.15
CA TRP A 61 -7.01 -8.63 -13.45
C TRP A 61 -7.24 -7.18 -13.04
N LEU A 62 -8.51 -6.85 -12.83
CA LEU A 62 -9.02 -5.66 -12.15
C LEU A 62 -9.89 -6.10 -10.97
N THR A 63 -10.11 -5.18 -10.05
CA THR A 63 -10.92 -5.39 -8.85
C THR A 63 -11.87 -4.22 -8.67
N GLU A 64 -13.13 -4.51 -8.41
CA GLU A 64 -14.18 -3.52 -8.16
C GLU A 64 -14.82 -3.85 -6.81
N ALA A 65 -14.92 -2.85 -5.93
CA ALA A 65 -15.77 -2.97 -4.75
C ALA A 65 -17.24 -2.99 -5.19
N THR A 66 -18.06 -3.79 -4.51
CA THR A 66 -19.51 -3.84 -4.73
C THR A 66 -20.24 -3.31 -3.49
N GLU A 67 -21.53 -3.00 -3.64
CA GLU A 67 -22.37 -2.47 -2.56
C GLU A 67 -22.57 -3.44 -1.38
N ASN A 68 -22.29 -4.74 -1.56
CA ASN A 68 -22.50 -5.78 -0.55
C ASN A 68 -21.21 -6.15 0.21
N ASP A 69 -20.23 -5.24 0.30
CA ASP A 69 -18.91 -5.52 0.87
C ASP A 69 -18.17 -6.70 0.20
N GLU A 70 -18.49 -6.97 -1.07
CA GLU A 70 -17.80 -7.98 -1.87
C GLU A 70 -16.85 -7.31 -2.86
N THR A 71 -15.72 -7.94 -3.16
CA THR A 71 -14.83 -7.55 -4.24
C THR A 71 -15.10 -8.42 -5.46
N ARG A 72 -15.48 -7.77 -6.57
CA ARG A 72 -15.54 -8.41 -7.88
C ARG A 72 -14.16 -8.37 -8.51
N VAL A 73 -13.61 -9.53 -8.82
CA VAL A 73 -12.34 -9.70 -9.53
C VAL A 73 -12.63 -10.03 -10.98
N LEU A 74 -12.18 -9.19 -11.90
CA LEU A 74 -12.32 -9.35 -13.34
C LEU A 74 -10.98 -9.76 -13.93
N PHE A 75 -10.90 -10.93 -14.55
CA PHE A 75 -9.75 -11.32 -15.35
C PHE A 75 -9.98 -10.90 -16.79
N VAL A 76 -9.05 -10.11 -17.29
CA VAL A 76 -9.19 -9.36 -18.52
C VAL A 76 -8.05 -9.66 -19.47
N GLY A 77 -8.28 -9.43 -20.76
CA GLY A 77 -7.36 -9.90 -21.78
C GLY A 77 -7.74 -9.50 -23.19
N GLY A 78 -7.18 -10.22 -24.16
CA GLY A 78 -7.40 -9.97 -25.58
C GLY A 78 -6.11 -9.68 -26.34
N LYS A 79 -6.24 -9.40 -27.64
CA LYS A 79 -5.10 -9.07 -28.50
C LYS A 79 -4.61 -7.65 -28.24
N ALA A 80 -3.34 -7.40 -28.51
CA ALA A 80 -2.81 -6.04 -28.53
C ALA A 80 -3.60 -5.19 -29.56
N ASN A 81 -3.84 -3.92 -29.23
CA ASN A 81 -4.57 -2.95 -30.08
C ASN A 81 -6.03 -3.34 -30.39
N GLN A 82 -6.64 -4.16 -29.55
CA GLN A 82 -8.09 -4.41 -29.55
C GLN A 82 -8.67 -4.01 -28.20
N PRO A 83 -9.98 -3.65 -28.13
CA PRO A 83 -10.65 -3.42 -26.86
C PRO A 83 -10.47 -4.61 -25.91
N LEU A 84 -10.38 -4.33 -24.62
CA LEU A 84 -10.15 -5.36 -23.62
C LEU A 84 -11.38 -6.28 -23.53
N GLU A 85 -11.14 -7.58 -23.47
CA GLU A 85 -12.19 -8.57 -23.24
C GLU A 85 -12.27 -8.93 -21.76
N LEU A 86 -13.48 -9.01 -21.22
CA LEU A 86 -13.76 -9.70 -19.97
C LEU A 86 -13.73 -11.21 -20.23
N LEU A 87 -12.90 -11.95 -19.48
CA LEU A 87 -12.71 -13.39 -19.70
C LEU A 87 -13.29 -14.21 -18.55
N TYR A 88 -13.01 -13.81 -17.31
CA TYR A 88 -13.52 -14.46 -16.11
C TYR A 88 -13.89 -13.43 -15.06
N GLN A 89 -14.86 -13.77 -14.21
CA GLN A 89 -15.21 -13.01 -13.03
C GLN A 89 -15.31 -13.95 -11.83
N VAL A 90 -14.76 -13.51 -10.70
CA VAL A 90 -14.95 -14.14 -9.40
C VAL A 90 -15.38 -13.07 -8.42
N THR A 91 -16.40 -13.35 -7.62
CA THR A 91 -16.76 -12.49 -6.49
C THR A 91 -16.15 -13.09 -5.22
N VAL A 92 -15.54 -12.25 -4.39
CA VAL A 92 -14.91 -12.65 -3.13
C VAL A 92 -15.44 -11.76 -2.01
N LYS A 93 -15.94 -12.37 -0.94
CA LYS A 93 -16.38 -11.65 0.27
C LYS A 93 -15.19 -11.21 1.13
N GLN A 94 -15.39 -10.28 2.06
CA GLN A 94 -14.33 -9.82 2.96
C GLN A 94 -13.72 -10.95 3.80
N ASP A 95 -14.50 -11.97 4.19
CA ASP A 95 -13.99 -13.16 4.89
C ASP A 95 -13.11 -14.06 4.00
N GLY A 96 -13.11 -13.83 2.68
CA GLY A 96 -12.37 -14.57 1.67
C GLY A 96 -13.18 -15.70 1.01
N SER A 97 -14.44 -15.89 1.37
CA SER A 97 -15.32 -16.88 0.75
C SER A 97 -15.76 -16.44 -0.65
N ILE A 98 -16.06 -17.42 -1.49
CA ILE A 98 -16.53 -17.23 -2.88
C ILE A 98 -18.00 -17.66 -2.92
N PRO A 99 -18.97 -16.72 -2.97
CA PRO A 99 -20.38 -17.04 -2.78
C PRO A 99 -21.03 -17.74 -3.98
N SER A 100 -20.39 -17.68 -5.16
CA SER A 100 -20.91 -18.27 -6.40
C SER A 100 -19.79 -18.82 -7.27
N ALA A 101 -20.13 -19.76 -8.16
CA ALA A 101 -19.16 -20.32 -9.09
C ALA A 101 -18.54 -19.21 -9.98
N PRO A 102 -17.23 -19.28 -10.30
CA PRO A 102 -16.61 -18.34 -11.22
C PRO A 102 -17.39 -18.23 -12.53
N ARG A 103 -17.73 -17.00 -12.92
CA ARG A 103 -18.37 -16.72 -14.20
C ARG A 103 -17.32 -16.68 -15.29
N ARG A 104 -17.59 -17.36 -16.40
CA ARG A 104 -16.84 -17.23 -17.65
C ARG A 104 -17.67 -16.42 -18.62
N PHE A 105 -17.04 -15.45 -19.28
CA PHE A 105 -17.69 -14.65 -20.29
C PHE A 105 -17.61 -15.34 -21.66
N ASN A 106 -18.60 -15.07 -22.51
CA ASN A 106 -18.57 -15.46 -23.92
C ASN A 106 -17.49 -14.65 -24.64
N GLN A 107 -16.93 -15.22 -25.72
CA GLN A 107 -15.97 -14.50 -26.56
C GLN A 107 -16.56 -13.17 -27.06
N GLY A 108 -15.77 -12.11 -27.03
CA GLY A 108 -16.18 -10.77 -27.46
C GLY A 108 -16.95 -9.95 -26.41
N THR A 109 -17.07 -10.41 -25.17
CA THR A 109 -17.59 -9.54 -24.09
C THR A 109 -16.57 -8.45 -23.79
N LEU A 110 -16.86 -7.23 -24.20
CA LEU A 110 -15.95 -6.09 -24.03
C LEU A 110 -16.01 -5.52 -22.61
N ALA A 111 -14.87 -5.04 -22.14
CA ALA A 111 -14.77 -4.22 -20.95
C ALA A 111 -15.46 -2.86 -21.17
N SER A 112 -15.88 -2.21 -20.08
CA SER A 112 -16.35 -0.82 -20.15
C SER A 112 -15.17 0.14 -20.39
N ALA A 113 -15.46 1.36 -20.84
CA ALA A 113 -14.41 2.39 -21.00
C ALA A 113 -13.64 2.68 -19.70
N GLN A 114 -14.32 2.60 -18.54
CA GLN A 114 -13.66 2.75 -17.24
C GLN A 114 -12.73 1.58 -16.93
N GLN A 115 -13.14 0.35 -17.26
CA GLN A 115 -12.30 -0.84 -17.08
C GLN A 115 -11.11 -0.82 -18.04
N ASP A 116 -11.28 -0.35 -19.27
CA ASP A 116 -10.19 -0.14 -20.23
C ASP A 116 -9.16 0.85 -19.66
N ALA A 117 -9.60 2.02 -19.18
CA ALA A 117 -8.73 3.03 -18.58
C ALA A 117 -8.03 2.52 -17.31
N ALA A 118 -8.76 1.86 -16.40
CA ALA A 118 -8.16 1.24 -15.21
C ALA A 118 -7.08 0.21 -15.59
N PHE A 119 -7.32 -0.61 -16.61
CA PHE A 119 -6.35 -1.61 -17.07
C PHE A 119 -5.15 -0.99 -17.80
N ALA A 120 -5.36 0.11 -18.51
CA ALA A 120 -4.29 0.90 -19.10
C ALA A 120 -3.36 1.47 -18.01
N ALA A 121 -3.92 2.08 -16.96
CA ALA A 121 -3.17 2.61 -15.83
C ALA A 121 -2.36 1.50 -15.15
N ARG A 122 -3.00 0.35 -14.90
CA ARG A 122 -2.35 -0.86 -14.36
C ARG A 122 -1.16 -1.29 -15.20
N THR A 123 -1.35 -1.38 -16.51
CA THR A 123 -0.36 -1.90 -17.45
C THR A 123 0.85 -0.97 -17.52
N ARG A 124 0.63 0.35 -17.58
CA ARG A 124 1.70 1.35 -17.56
C ARG A 124 2.49 1.34 -16.27
N ALA A 125 1.81 1.35 -15.13
CA ALA A 125 2.47 1.34 -13.83
C ALA A 125 3.36 0.10 -13.68
N LEU A 126 2.87 -1.07 -14.08
CA LEU A 126 3.66 -2.31 -14.05
C LEU A 126 4.83 -2.31 -15.05
N ALA A 127 4.71 -1.62 -16.18
CA ALA A 127 5.79 -1.50 -17.15
C ALA A 127 6.87 -0.50 -16.70
N GLY A 128 6.50 0.52 -15.92
CA GLY A 128 7.41 1.55 -15.42
C GLY A 128 8.05 1.27 -14.06
N VAL A 129 7.64 0.21 -13.35
CA VAL A 129 8.17 -0.08 -12.01
C VAL A 129 9.63 -0.52 -12.04
N ASP A 130 10.44 0.02 -11.14
CA ASP A 130 11.77 -0.54 -10.85
C ASP A 130 11.61 -1.91 -10.16
N THR A 131 12.22 -2.93 -10.77
CA THR A 131 12.14 -4.32 -10.29
C THR A 131 13.28 -4.70 -9.34
N SER A 132 14.09 -3.73 -8.89
CA SER A 132 15.19 -3.93 -7.95
C SER A 132 14.75 -4.60 -6.63
N CYS A 133 13.57 -4.26 -6.10
CA CYS A 133 13.09 -4.82 -4.83
C CYS A 133 12.39 -6.19 -4.97
N ALA A 134 11.76 -6.47 -6.11
CA ALA A 134 11.11 -7.74 -6.36
C ALA A 134 11.03 -8.11 -7.85
N LYS A 135 11.11 -9.41 -8.14
CA LYS A 135 10.99 -9.95 -9.50
C LYS A 135 9.63 -9.70 -10.14
N THR A 136 8.58 -9.59 -9.32
CA THR A 136 7.21 -9.42 -9.79
C THR A 136 6.43 -8.54 -8.84
N TYR A 137 5.54 -7.75 -9.42
CA TYR A 137 4.65 -6.85 -8.71
C TYR A 137 3.19 -7.23 -8.91
N ARG A 138 2.38 -6.97 -7.89
CA ARG A 138 0.92 -6.90 -8.00
C ARG A 138 0.53 -5.43 -8.08
N ALA A 139 -0.55 -5.16 -8.80
CA ALA A 139 -1.05 -3.80 -9.00
C ALA A 139 -2.52 -3.75 -8.62
N VAL A 140 -2.85 -2.98 -7.57
CA VAL A 140 -4.22 -2.65 -7.19
C VAL A 140 -4.55 -1.29 -7.79
N VAL A 141 -5.61 -1.22 -8.59
CA VAL A 141 -6.09 0.02 -9.18
C VAL A 141 -7.35 0.46 -8.45
N MET A 142 -7.37 1.70 -8.00
CA MET A 142 -8.53 2.32 -7.34
C MET A 142 -8.90 3.62 -8.06
N PRO A 143 -10.20 3.93 -8.19
CA PRO A 143 -10.63 5.23 -8.69
C PRO A 143 -10.26 6.33 -7.69
N ARG A 144 -10.03 7.53 -8.21
CA ARG A 144 -9.85 8.76 -7.44
C ARG A 144 -11.10 9.63 -7.55
N ASN A 145 -11.22 10.59 -6.63
CA ASN A 145 -12.35 11.54 -6.59
C ASN A 145 -12.43 12.45 -7.83
N ASP A 146 -11.31 12.67 -8.53
CA ASP A 146 -11.21 13.47 -9.75
C ASP A 146 -11.38 12.65 -11.05
N SER A 147 -11.98 11.46 -10.94
CA SER A 147 -12.13 10.49 -12.05
C SER A 147 -10.81 9.89 -12.56
N GLY A 148 -9.67 10.21 -11.94
CA GLY A 148 -8.38 9.58 -12.23
C GLY A 148 -8.23 8.20 -11.57
N TRP A 149 -7.03 7.63 -11.71
CA TRP A 149 -6.69 6.32 -11.15
C TRP A 149 -5.50 6.42 -10.20
N ALA A 150 -5.57 5.72 -9.07
CA ALA A 150 -4.42 5.46 -8.20
C ALA A 150 -4.03 3.99 -8.34
N VAL A 151 -2.81 3.73 -8.77
CA VAL A 151 -2.25 2.39 -8.93
C VAL A 151 -1.22 2.14 -7.83
N TYR A 152 -1.52 1.18 -6.97
CA TYR A 152 -0.63 0.74 -5.90
C TYR A 152 0.15 -0.49 -6.38
N LEU A 153 1.45 -0.31 -6.57
CA LEU A 153 2.39 -1.35 -6.96
C LEU A 153 2.95 -1.99 -5.69
N LEU A 154 2.66 -3.28 -5.52
CA LEU A 154 2.99 -4.06 -4.33
C LEU A 154 4.01 -5.14 -4.71
N PRO A 155 5.23 -5.12 -4.14
CA PRO A 155 6.20 -6.18 -4.37
C PRO A 155 5.61 -7.52 -3.92
N LYS A 156 5.76 -8.56 -4.74
CA LYS A 156 5.31 -9.89 -4.32
C LYS A 156 6.29 -10.46 -3.27
N PRO A 157 5.79 -10.96 -2.11
CA PRO A 157 6.61 -11.65 -1.13
C PRO A 157 7.49 -12.74 -1.73
N ARG A 158 8.72 -12.87 -1.24
CA ARG A 158 9.66 -13.92 -1.66
C ARG A 158 9.21 -15.29 -1.15
N ASN A 159 8.61 -15.33 0.05
CA ASN A 159 8.03 -16.50 0.69
C ASN A 159 6.89 -16.07 1.63
N SER A 160 6.27 -17.04 2.32
CA SER A 160 5.12 -16.80 3.21
C SER A 160 5.46 -16.09 4.52
N SER A 161 6.74 -15.94 4.86
CA SER A 161 7.23 -15.29 6.09
C SER A 161 7.94 -13.97 5.81
N THR A 162 7.70 -13.37 4.64
CA THR A 162 8.28 -12.06 4.26
C THR A 162 7.17 -11.12 3.82
N TYR A 163 7.17 -9.90 4.31
CA TYR A 163 6.18 -8.88 3.98
C TYR A 163 6.90 -7.62 3.48
N PRO A 164 7.00 -7.43 2.15
CA PRO A 164 7.68 -6.29 1.58
C PRO A 164 6.97 -4.98 1.93
N ILE A 165 7.74 -4.04 2.48
CA ILE A 165 7.33 -2.63 2.64
C ILE A 165 7.99 -1.81 1.54
N GLY A 166 9.31 -1.98 1.41
CA GLY A 166 10.10 -1.26 0.45
C GLY A 166 9.87 -1.73 -0.99
N GLY A 167 10.07 -0.80 -1.93
CA GLY A 167 9.72 -1.01 -3.33
C GLY A 167 8.23 -0.89 -3.62
N SER A 168 7.38 -0.57 -2.64
CA SER A 168 5.97 -0.23 -2.89
C SER A 168 5.85 1.19 -3.43
N PHE A 169 4.98 1.39 -4.43
CA PHE A 169 4.74 2.69 -5.06
C PHE A 169 3.25 2.99 -5.19
N ARG A 170 2.91 4.28 -5.20
CA ARG A 170 1.64 4.79 -5.72
C ARG A 170 1.95 5.61 -6.96
N VAL A 171 1.30 5.26 -8.06
CA VAL A 171 1.34 6.01 -9.31
C VAL A 171 -0.07 6.50 -9.61
N GLU A 172 -0.16 7.75 -10.01
CA GLU A 172 -1.40 8.43 -10.28
C GLU A 172 -1.55 8.68 -11.77
N TYR A 173 -2.71 8.36 -12.32
CA TYR A 173 -3.05 8.58 -13.73
C TYR A 173 -4.30 9.45 -13.87
N ALA A 174 -4.39 10.17 -14.98
CA ALA A 174 -5.61 10.86 -15.39
C ALA A 174 -6.73 9.87 -15.72
N ALA A 175 -7.93 10.37 -16.01
CA ALA A 175 -9.11 9.55 -16.27
C ALA A 175 -8.96 8.57 -17.44
N ASP A 176 -8.08 8.89 -18.41
CA ASP A 176 -7.74 8.03 -19.54
C ASP A 176 -6.96 6.76 -19.14
N GLY A 177 -6.33 6.75 -17.95
CA GLY A 177 -5.42 5.69 -17.52
C GLY A 177 -4.10 5.64 -18.31
N GLU A 178 -3.82 6.68 -19.07
CA GLU A 178 -2.69 6.76 -20.00
C GLU A 178 -1.69 7.83 -19.55
N THR A 179 -2.21 8.97 -19.08
CA THR A 179 -1.40 10.11 -18.67
C THR A 179 -1.00 9.98 -17.20
N GLU A 180 0.28 9.73 -16.93
CA GLU A 180 0.81 9.74 -15.57
C GLU A 180 0.84 11.18 -15.02
N LEU A 181 0.25 11.37 -13.84
CA LEU A 181 0.16 12.66 -13.14
C LEU A 181 1.23 12.79 -12.07
N SER A 182 1.48 11.71 -11.32
CA SER A 182 2.48 11.68 -10.27
C SER A 182 2.89 10.25 -9.91
N SER A 183 4.05 10.09 -9.29
CA SER A 183 4.53 8.82 -8.75
C SER A 183 5.29 9.05 -7.46
N ARG A 184 5.07 8.21 -6.46
CA ARG A 184 5.85 8.21 -5.21
C ARG A 184 6.11 6.81 -4.68
N GLY A 185 7.31 6.61 -4.14
CA GLY A 185 7.64 5.44 -3.34
C GLY A 185 7.23 5.59 -1.87
N TYR A 186 7.09 4.47 -1.18
CA TYR A 186 6.81 4.42 0.27
C TYR A 186 8.04 4.10 1.13
N ALA A 187 9.17 3.75 0.52
CA ALA A 187 10.46 3.63 1.20
C ALA A 187 11.61 4.01 0.26
N LYS A 188 12.76 4.41 0.81
CA LYS A 188 13.97 4.71 0.03
C LYS A 188 14.76 3.46 -0.38
N THR A 189 14.52 2.33 0.28
CA THR A 189 15.26 1.08 0.09
C THR A 189 14.30 -0.11 0.05
N CYS A 190 14.80 -1.27 -0.39
CA CYS A 190 14.06 -2.52 -0.39
C CYS A 190 14.05 -3.14 1.02
N VAL A 191 13.03 -2.81 1.80
CA VAL A 191 12.84 -3.29 3.18
C VAL A 191 11.76 -4.38 3.21
N ASP A 192 12.12 -5.54 3.73
CA ASP A 192 11.20 -6.64 4.01
C ASP A 192 11.03 -6.81 5.51
N LEU A 193 9.80 -6.95 5.97
CA LEU A 193 9.49 -7.43 7.32
C LEU A 193 9.54 -8.96 7.30
N SER A 194 10.51 -9.55 8.00
CA SER A 194 10.69 -11.01 8.01
C SER A 194 10.16 -11.59 9.31
N ASP A 195 9.26 -12.57 9.21
CA ASP A 195 8.71 -13.25 10.37
C ASP A 195 9.74 -14.18 11.01
N GLY A 196 9.78 -14.15 12.35
CA GLY A 196 10.69 -14.94 13.17
C GLY A 196 9.94 -15.87 14.11
N VAL A 197 10.65 -16.86 14.67
CA VAL A 197 10.08 -17.78 15.66
C VAL A 197 9.61 -16.97 16.88
N ASN A 198 8.34 -17.14 17.26
CA ASN A 198 7.69 -16.45 18.38
C ASN A 198 7.63 -14.92 18.28
N MET A 199 7.83 -14.35 17.09
CA MET A 199 7.73 -12.90 16.91
C MET A 199 6.26 -12.45 16.98
N VAL A 200 5.97 -11.44 17.78
CA VAL A 200 4.60 -10.93 18.02
C VAL A 200 4.33 -9.57 17.36
N SER A 201 5.38 -8.88 16.92
CA SER A 201 5.29 -7.58 16.27
C SER A 201 6.51 -7.29 15.40
N PHE A 202 6.37 -6.30 14.52
CA PHE A 202 7.47 -5.71 13.76
C PHE A 202 7.78 -4.31 14.27
N MET A 203 9.00 -3.85 14.04
CA MET A 203 9.39 -2.45 14.23
C MET A 203 10.09 -1.95 12.98
N ILE A 204 9.74 -0.75 12.52
CA ILE A 204 10.30 -0.13 11.32
C ILE A 204 10.45 1.37 11.49
N SER A 205 11.52 1.94 10.94
CA SER A 205 11.69 3.39 10.80
C SER A 205 11.14 3.86 9.45
N HIS A 206 10.40 4.97 9.46
CA HIS A 206 9.84 5.60 8.27
C HIS A 206 10.39 7.01 8.09
N LEU A 207 10.92 7.28 6.90
CA LEU A 207 11.69 8.49 6.58
C LEU A 207 10.98 9.45 5.62
N LEU A 208 9.85 9.05 5.04
CA LEU A 208 9.25 9.79 3.91
C LEU A 208 8.00 10.58 4.28
N ASP A 209 7.40 10.30 5.43
CA ASP A 209 6.20 10.96 5.90
C ASP A 209 6.28 11.10 7.44
N PRO A 210 5.68 12.15 8.04
CA PRO A 210 5.64 12.33 9.50
C PRO A 210 4.62 11.41 10.20
N GLN A 211 3.96 10.52 9.45
CA GLN A 211 3.00 9.53 9.96
C GLN A 211 3.13 8.20 9.19
N PRO A 212 2.54 7.09 9.68
CA PRO A 212 2.44 5.85 8.92
C PRO A 212 1.71 6.04 7.59
N THR A 213 1.92 5.13 6.63
CA THR A 213 1.35 5.20 5.29
C THR A 213 0.38 4.03 5.06
N PRO A 214 -0.41 4.04 3.97
CA PRO A 214 -1.31 2.93 3.67
C PRO A 214 -0.59 1.58 3.52
N ILE A 215 0.71 1.58 3.18
CA ILE A 215 1.52 0.37 3.07
C ILE A 215 1.82 -0.26 4.43
N HIS A 216 1.98 0.53 5.50
CA HIS A 216 2.11 -0.01 6.85
C HIS A 216 0.82 -0.73 7.28
N VAL A 217 -0.33 -0.13 6.99
CA VAL A 217 -1.66 -0.73 7.24
C VAL A 217 -1.85 -2.01 6.42
N TYR A 218 -1.54 -1.97 5.12
CA TYR A 218 -1.58 -3.14 4.25
C TYR A 218 -0.71 -4.29 4.79
N ALA A 219 0.54 -4.00 5.16
CA ALA A 219 1.45 -5.02 5.67
C ALA A 219 1.03 -5.57 7.04
N ASN A 220 0.46 -4.73 7.91
CA ASN A 220 -0.11 -5.18 9.18
C ASN A 220 -1.22 -6.20 8.96
N LEU A 221 -2.16 -5.91 8.04
CA LEU A 221 -3.26 -6.82 7.70
C LEU A 221 -2.77 -8.09 7.00
N LEU A 222 -1.74 -7.97 6.14
CA LEU A 222 -1.16 -9.11 5.45
C LEU A 222 -0.41 -10.06 6.40
N ALA A 223 0.31 -9.51 7.38
CA ALA A 223 1.07 -10.28 8.35
C ALA A 223 0.23 -10.77 9.54
N GLY A 224 -0.87 -10.08 9.85
CA GLY A 224 -1.67 -10.36 11.04
C GLY A 224 -0.93 -10.08 12.36
N LYS A 225 0.05 -9.16 12.34
CA LYS A 225 0.87 -8.79 13.50
C LYS A 225 1.00 -7.29 13.63
N ALA A 226 1.09 -6.80 14.86
CA ALA A 226 1.30 -5.38 15.14
C ALA A 226 2.58 -4.87 14.45
N ILE A 227 2.53 -3.66 13.89
CA ILE A 227 3.70 -2.97 13.35
C ILE A 227 3.88 -1.67 14.12
N TYR A 228 5.06 -1.50 14.73
CA TYR A 228 5.47 -0.27 15.36
C TYR A 228 6.28 0.56 14.36
N VAL A 229 5.84 1.79 14.10
CA VAL A 229 6.45 2.67 13.10
C VAL A 229 7.06 3.87 13.80
N VAL A 230 8.35 4.09 13.62
CA VAL A 230 9.05 5.29 14.09
C VAL A 230 9.22 6.25 12.93
N THR A 231 8.52 7.38 12.94
CA THR A 231 8.69 8.42 11.92
C THR A 231 9.86 9.32 12.30
N THR A 232 10.92 9.29 11.49
CA THR A 232 12.23 9.83 11.91
C THR A 232 12.30 11.36 11.95
N ASP A 233 11.47 12.00 11.15
CA ASP A 233 11.50 13.45 10.95
C ASP A 233 10.96 14.18 12.20
N ASN A 234 9.90 13.66 12.81
CA ASN A 234 9.27 14.17 14.04
C ASN A 234 9.54 13.29 15.28
N GLY A 235 10.23 12.15 15.14
CA GLY A 235 10.57 11.27 16.26
C GLY A 235 9.36 10.56 16.88
N VAL A 236 8.23 10.42 16.18
CA VAL A 236 7.02 9.85 16.76
C VAL A 236 6.98 8.32 16.59
N LEU A 237 6.59 7.63 17.66
CA LEU A 237 6.27 6.21 17.65
C LEU A 237 4.76 6.02 17.47
N TRP A 238 4.41 5.23 16.47
CA TRP A 238 3.05 4.83 16.14
C TRP A 238 2.89 3.32 16.28
N SER A 239 1.67 2.88 16.58
CA SER A 239 1.29 1.47 16.47
C SER A 239 0.29 1.29 15.34
N VAL A 240 0.47 0.24 14.54
CA VAL A 240 -0.48 -0.21 13.52
C VAL A 240 -0.96 -1.60 13.88
N LYS A 241 -2.25 -1.74 14.21
CA LYS A 241 -2.87 -2.99 14.68
C LYS A 241 -4.26 -3.14 14.06
N GLU A 242 -4.55 -4.32 13.53
CA GLU A 242 -5.85 -4.64 12.92
C GLU A 242 -6.31 -3.59 11.87
N GLY A 243 -5.34 -2.98 11.20
CA GLY A 243 -5.55 -1.93 10.21
C GLY A 243 -5.77 -0.53 10.76
N SER A 244 -5.67 -0.32 12.09
CA SER A 244 -5.80 0.98 12.76
C SER A 244 -4.45 1.54 13.17
N ILE A 245 -4.32 2.88 13.12
CA ILE A 245 -3.13 3.63 13.48
C ILE A 245 -3.38 4.36 14.79
N GLU A 246 -2.49 4.18 15.75
CA GLU A 246 -2.54 4.87 17.04
C GLU A 246 -1.21 5.56 17.34
N PHE A 247 -1.29 6.81 17.79
CA PHE A 247 -0.16 7.49 18.41
C PHE A 247 0.23 6.78 19.71
N MET A 248 1.52 6.58 19.94
CA MET A 248 2.01 6.02 21.21
C MET A 248 2.75 7.04 22.05
N SER A 249 3.82 7.60 21.49
CA SER A 249 4.74 8.48 22.21
C SER A 249 5.65 9.22 21.24
N THR A 250 6.29 10.29 21.70
CA THR A 250 7.44 10.90 21.05
C THR A 250 8.72 10.31 21.62
N ILE A 251 9.68 9.97 20.76
CA ILE A 251 11.02 9.51 21.12
C ILE A 251 11.91 10.75 21.17
N GLU A 252 12.34 11.12 22.37
CA GLU A 252 13.30 12.22 22.54
C GLU A 252 14.63 11.84 21.86
N LYS A 253 15.11 12.70 20.96
CA LYS A 253 16.47 12.58 20.43
C LYS A 253 17.40 12.97 21.57
N GLU A 254 18.11 12.00 22.17
CA GLU A 254 19.26 12.33 23.02
C GLU A 254 20.23 13.16 22.19
N SER A 255 20.32 14.45 22.50
CA SER A 255 21.34 15.33 21.96
C SER A 255 22.67 14.79 22.46
N SER A 256 23.47 14.23 21.56
CA SER A 256 24.84 13.84 21.89
C SER A 256 25.60 15.11 22.28
N LYS A 257 25.63 15.41 23.56
CA LYS A 257 26.52 16.39 24.16
C LYS A 257 27.92 15.77 24.11
N ALA A 258 28.56 15.86 22.95
CA ALA A 258 30.01 15.72 22.87
C ALA A 258 30.60 16.96 23.53
N GLU A 259 30.62 16.94 24.86
CA GLU A 259 31.37 17.86 25.70
C GLU A 259 32.84 17.50 25.50
N ALA A 260 33.49 18.19 24.57
CA ALA A 260 34.93 18.18 24.46
C ALA A 260 35.48 18.85 25.72
N ASP A 261 35.96 18.05 26.67
CA ASP A 261 36.83 18.49 27.75
C ASP A 261 38.10 19.10 27.13
N PRO A 262 38.40 20.40 27.34
CA PRO A 262 39.77 20.86 27.19
C PRO A 262 40.54 20.36 28.41
N GLU A 263 41.33 19.30 28.22
CA GLU A 263 42.36 18.90 29.17
C GLU A 263 43.20 20.12 29.57
N THR A 264 43.14 20.42 30.86
CA THR A 264 44.04 21.30 31.57
C THR A 264 45.40 20.61 31.69
N GLY A 265 46.19 20.69 30.62
CA GLY A 265 47.58 20.24 30.59
C GLY A 265 48.54 21.39 30.93
N GLY A 266 48.60 21.78 32.21
CA GLY A 266 49.75 22.49 32.75
C GLY A 266 50.82 21.48 33.14
N ALA A 267 52.03 21.60 32.57
CA ALA A 267 53.25 21.07 33.18
C ALA A 267 54.47 21.86 32.67
N ASP A 268 55.22 22.33 33.65
CA ASP A 268 56.52 23.01 33.62
C ASP A 268 57.54 22.47 32.61
N GLN A 269 58.24 23.40 31.94
CA GLN A 269 59.70 23.61 32.05
C GLN A 269 60.16 24.86 31.30
#